data_AF-A0A2G5X2P2-F1
#
_entry.id   AF-A0A2G5X2P2-F1
#
_cell.length_a   1.000
_cell.length_b   1.000
_cell.length_c   1.000
_cell.angle_alpha   90.00
_cell.angle_beta   90.00
_cell.angle_gamma   90.00
#
_symmetry.space_group_name_H-M   'P 1'
#
loop_
_entity.id
_entity.type
_entity.pdbx_description
1 polymer ?
#
loop_
_entity_poly.entity_id
_entity_poly.type
_entity_poly.pdbx_seq_one_letter_code
_entity_poly.pdbx_strand_id
1 'polypeptide(L)'
;MIVFLLFTKGDRDMTVVEQITERALLQLLYKQVEQQRGRPAYTGFHQVVKKLLQDGLYDRWIYDYSVTEIKWLGLQIVAERDQLIPSALLQTYMNEFVTSDYCDKQIGLPQERLMLIAMAAMQHETVQRLRKVQEAYWLLSHGYVTLPVEVMLFFGKTFYERKTRVQQYTMDIADNRITSFLSSKIKEKHICIPDYFMEQVQACGSWSLFEAEQVERILGFSLSHFNRERFLHATDGLTIDYKEISAIGLMKQLLEGEGIVVHFYNKERQEKAALSTYIQLPNVMQETELARTCTILVPLLNGIEGLWEHPLRVEVAGWEIAIADQNIDLHSEKALLFIEEVAREINHYLNVASCESGMQTPLRKAATVMHRSINEATKHQQTAMIDRVIAEQRHTDQGGSVTLEKSSTIETAELLQLLMKAWSGGIPEVRLT
;
A
#
# COMPACT_ATOMS: atom_id res chain seq x y z
N MET A 1 -4.18 18.71 -14.23
CA MET A 1 -3.03 19.47 -13.69
C MET A 1 -3.57 20.81 -13.18
N ILE A 2 -4.09 20.83 -11.95
CA ILE A 2 -4.59 22.08 -11.34
C ILE A 2 -3.35 22.81 -10.83
N VAL A 3 -2.81 23.65 -11.70
CA VAL A 3 -1.93 24.74 -11.33
C VAL A 3 -2.73 25.60 -10.37
N PHE A 4 -2.24 25.81 -9.15
CA PHE A 4 -2.68 26.95 -8.34
C PHE A 4 -2.45 28.19 -9.21
N LEU A 5 -3.51 28.70 -9.83
CA LEU A 5 -3.49 30.01 -10.47
C LEU A 5 -3.32 31.01 -9.34
N LEU A 6 -2.06 31.31 -9.04
CA LEU A 6 -1.62 32.43 -8.24
C LEU A 6 -2.11 33.71 -8.96
N PHE A 7 -3.34 34.10 -8.71
CA PHE A 7 -3.82 35.42 -9.10
C PHE A 7 -3.30 36.43 -8.07
N THR A 8 -2.07 36.92 -8.26
CA THR A 8 -1.71 38.25 -7.79
C THR A 8 -2.26 39.25 -8.80
N LYS A 9 -3.30 39.98 -8.43
CA LYS A 9 -3.90 41.02 -9.26
C LYS A 9 -2.85 42.13 -9.48
N GLY A 10 -2.28 42.17 -10.68
CA GLY A 10 -1.42 43.25 -11.16
C GLY A 10 0.08 42.94 -11.07
N ASP A 11 0.58 42.12 -12.00
CA ASP A 11 1.79 42.47 -12.74
C ASP A 11 1.87 41.62 -14.01
N ARG A 12 2.13 42.29 -15.14
CA ARG A 12 2.31 41.66 -16.46
C ARG A 12 3.77 41.24 -16.56
N ASP A 13 4.16 40.16 -15.90
CA ASP A 13 5.35 39.39 -16.28
C ASP A 13 5.24 37.99 -15.68
N MET A 14 5.14 37.00 -16.56
CA MET A 14 4.99 35.60 -16.19
C MET A 14 6.40 35.01 -15.97
N THR A 15 6.94 35.17 -14.77
CA THR A 15 8.11 34.40 -14.33
C THR A 15 7.62 33.04 -13.82
N VAL A 16 8.10 31.97 -14.47
CA VAL A 16 7.99 30.61 -13.93
C VAL A 16 8.86 30.57 -12.69
N VAL A 17 8.26 30.74 -11.51
CA VAL A 17 8.96 30.63 -10.23
C VAL A 17 9.19 29.15 -9.97
N GLU A 18 10.38 28.66 -10.34
CA GLU A 18 10.88 27.38 -9.88
C GLU A 18 11.05 27.41 -8.35
N GLN A 19 10.39 26.46 -7.69
CA GLN A 19 10.50 26.09 -6.27
C GLN A 19 10.05 27.12 -5.23
N ILE A 20 8.73 27.23 -5.04
CA ILE A 20 8.16 27.74 -3.79
C ILE A 20 8.53 26.77 -2.66
N THR A 21 9.15 27.27 -1.58
CA THR A 21 9.47 26.45 -0.40
C THR A 21 8.18 25.97 0.29
N GLU A 22 8.20 24.79 0.91
CA GLU A 22 7.04 24.21 1.63
C GLU A 22 6.38 25.20 2.59
N ARG A 23 7.22 25.94 3.32
CA ARG A 23 6.76 26.96 4.25
C ARG A 23 6.05 28.12 3.55
N ALA A 24 6.54 28.56 2.40
CA ALA A 24 5.90 29.63 1.62
C ALA A 24 4.57 29.15 1.02
N LEU A 25 4.50 27.91 0.56
CA LEU A 25 3.25 27.31 0.07
C LEU A 25 2.19 27.25 1.18
N LEU A 26 2.54 26.77 2.37
CA LEU A 26 1.63 26.73 3.52
C LEU A 26 1.16 28.13 3.94
N GLN A 27 2.05 29.12 3.96
CA GLN A 27 1.68 30.51 4.26
C GLN A 27 0.68 31.08 3.25
N LEU A 28 0.85 30.79 1.96
CA LEU A 28 -0.08 31.20 0.91
C LEU A 28 -1.45 30.53 1.09
N LEU A 29 -1.45 29.21 1.35
CA LEU A 29 -2.67 28.44 1.62
C LEU A 29 -3.44 29.00 2.82
N TYR A 30 -2.74 29.24 3.93
CA TYR A 30 -3.36 29.82 5.13
C TYR A 30 -3.92 31.20 4.85
N LYS A 31 -3.15 32.09 4.23
CA LYS A 31 -3.62 33.45 3.90
C LYS A 31 -4.88 33.43 3.03
N GLN A 32 -4.95 32.53 2.05
CA GLN A 32 -6.11 32.37 1.19
C GLN A 32 -7.34 31.91 1.99
N VAL A 33 -7.18 30.89 2.84
CA VAL A 33 -8.27 30.38 3.68
C VAL A 33 -8.72 31.42 4.71
N GLU A 34 -7.79 32.17 5.28
CA GLU A 34 -8.09 33.25 6.24
C GLU A 34 -8.91 34.37 5.60
N GLN A 35 -8.55 34.78 4.38
CA GLN A 35 -9.32 35.74 3.59
C GLN A 35 -10.73 35.24 3.29
N GLN A 36 -10.88 33.95 2.99
CA GLN A 36 -12.18 33.36 2.68
C GLN A 36 -13.08 33.17 3.91
N ARG A 37 -12.49 32.79 5.06
CA ARG A 37 -13.22 32.48 6.30
C ARG A 37 -13.38 33.69 7.23
N GLY A 38 -12.64 34.77 6.99
CA GLY A 38 -12.59 35.97 7.84
C GLY A 38 -12.01 35.72 9.24
N ARG A 39 -11.15 34.71 9.39
CA ARG A 39 -10.58 34.26 10.67
C ARG A 39 -9.25 33.54 10.44
N PRO A 40 -8.38 33.41 11.46
CA PRO A 40 -7.12 32.67 11.34
C PRO A 40 -7.31 31.20 10.93
N ALA A 41 -6.33 30.62 10.23
CA ALA A 41 -6.33 29.22 9.84
C ALA A 41 -6.52 28.31 11.07
N TYR A 42 -7.19 27.17 10.87
CA TYR A 42 -7.53 26.20 11.94
C TYR A 42 -8.39 26.72 13.10
N THR A 43 -8.91 27.95 13.04
CA THR A 43 -9.86 28.45 14.04
C THR A 43 -11.32 28.17 13.64
N GLY A 44 -12.14 27.85 14.65
CA GLY A 44 -13.57 27.64 14.44
C GLY A 44 -13.92 26.34 13.71
N PHE A 45 -13.19 25.25 14.00
CA PHE A 45 -13.43 23.91 13.45
C PHE A 45 -14.91 23.49 13.46
N HIS A 46 -15.64 23.73 14.56
CA HIS A 46 -17.08 23.47 14.65
C HIS A 46 -17.93 24.14 13.55
N GLN A 47 -17.49 25.28 13.00
CA GLN A 47 -18.17 25.95 11.90
C GLN A 47 -17.85 25.32 10.55
N VAL A 48 -16.62 24.80 10.37
CA VAL A 48 -16.25 23.98 9.22
C VAL A 48 -17.11 22.72 9.19
N VAL A 49 -17.18 22.00 10.32
CA VAL A 49 -18.04 20.82 10.49
C VAL A 49 -19.51 21.14 10.20
N LYS A 50 -20.03 22.25 10.76
CA LYS A 50 -21.41 22.69 10.49
C LYS A 50 -21.64 22.94 8.99
N LYS A 51 -20.71 23.60 8.30
CA LYS A 51 -20.81 23.85 6.85
C LYS A 51 -20.81 22.55 6.06
N LEU A 52 -19.90 21.63 6.36
CA LEU A 52 -19.81 20.32 5.73
C LEU A 52 -21.13 19.53 5.84
N LEU A 53 -21.77 19.57 7.01
CA LEU A 53 -23.09 18.97 7.22
C LEU A 53 -24.21 19.68 6.47
N GLN A 54 -24.24 21.02 6.50
CA GLN A 54 -25.26 21.82 5.81
C GLN A 54 -25.23 21.62 4.30
N ASP A 55 -24.03 21.43 3.74
CA ASP A 55 -23.83 21.18 2.31
C ASP A 55 -24.03 19.69 1.95
N GLY A 56 -24.33 18.81 2.93
CA GLY A 56 -24.58 17.38 2.72
C GLY A 56 -23.32 16.57 2.36
N LEU A 57 -22.13 17.11 2.63
CA LEU A 57 -20.85 16.53 2.23
C LEU A 57 -20.34 15.47 3.23
N TYR A 58 -20.88 15.49 4.46
CA TYR A 58 -20.64 14.52 5.52
C TYR A 58 -21.96 13.98 6.05
N ASP A 59 -21.93 12.72 6.52
CA ASP A 59 -23.12 12.01 6.98
C ASP A 59 -23.44 12.25 8.47
N ARG A 60 -24.53 11.65 8.94
CA ARG A 60 -25.16 11.87 10.25
C ARG A 60 -24.31 11.41 11.44
N TRP A 61 -23.25 10.62 11.24
CA TRP A 61 -22.36 10.19 12.32
C TRP A 61 -21.80 11.36 13.14
N ILE A 62 -21.66 12.54 12.54
CA ILE A 62 -21.18 13.74 13.25
C ILE A 62 -22.13 14.12 14.40
N TYR A 63 -23.42 13.79 14.33
CA TYR A 63 -24.37 14.05 15.40
C TYR A 63 -24.11 13.24 16.67
N ASP A 64 -23.26 12.22 16.62
CA ASP A 64 -22.80 11.49 17.81
C ASP A 64 -21.83 12.33 18.67
N TYR A 65 -21.38 13.48 18.14
CA TYR A 65 -20.57 14.47 18.84
C TYR A 65 -21.38 15.74 19.12
N SER A 66 -21.40 16.16 20.37
CA SER A 66 -21.95 17.45 20.78
C SER A 66 -21.11 18.61 20.22
N VAL A 67 -21.74 19.78 20.08
CA VAL A 67 -21.04 21.00 19.62
C VAL A 67 -19.86 21.37 20.54
N THR A 68 -19.98 21.09 21.84
CA THR A 68 -18.90 21.29 22.83
C THR A 68 -17.73 20.34 22.60
N GLU A 69 -18.00 19.07 22.29
CA GLU A 69 -16.95 18.11 21.95
C GLU A 69 -16.23 18.50 20.66
N ILE A 70 -16.97 18.87 19.62
CA ILE A 70 -16.37 19.32 18.34
C ILE A 70 -15.52 20.57 18.55
N LYS A 71 -15.97 21.52 19.37
CA LYS A 71 -15.16 22.70 19.73
C LYS A 71 -13.88 22.29 20.46
N TRP A 72 -13.97 21.37 21.42
CA TRP A 72 -12.82 20.89 22.18
C TRP A 72 -11.81 20.15 21.30
N LEU A 73 -12.29 19.29 20.39
CA LEU A 73 -11.45 18.60 19.40
C LEU A 73 -10.78 19.60 18.45
N GLY A 74 -11.50 20.65 18.04
CA GLY A 74 -10.92 21.74 17.25
C GLY A 74 -9.74 22.44 17.95
N LEU A 75 -9.71 22.48 19.29
CA LEU A 75 -8.58 23.03 20.05
C LEU A 75 -7.38 22.08 20.10
N GLN A 76 -7.56 20.80 19.76
CA GLN A 76 -6.48 19.82 19.71
C GLN A 76 -5.71 19.84 18.38
N ILE A 77 -6.24 20.53 17.37
CA ILE A 77 -5.61 20.64 16.05
C ILE A 77 -4.34 21.48 16.16
N VAL A 78 -3.22 20.95 15.63
CA VAL A 78 -1.91 21.60 15.62
C VAL A 78 -1.53 21.95 14.18
N ALA A 79 -1.65 23.24 13.86
CA ALA A 79 -1.44 23.77 12.50
C ALA A 79 0.00 23.53 11.99
N GLU A 80 0.98 23.56 12.88
CA GLU A 80 2.39 23.41 12.56
C GLU A 80 2.71 22.05 11.95
N ARG A 81 1.87 21.03 12.22
CA ARG A 81 2.04 19.67 11.68
C ARG A 81 1.78 19.57 10.18
N ASP A 82 1.19 20.58 9.54
CA ASP A 82 1.16 20.63 8.07
C ASP A 82 2.58 20.67 7.47
N GLN A 83 3.59 21.12 8.23
CA GLN A 83 5.00 21.09 7.79
C GLN A 83 5.58 19.67 7.76
N LEU A 84 4.91 18.68 8.36
CA LEU A 84 5.31 17.27 8.30
C LEU A 84 4.81 16.60 7.00
N ILE A 85 3.91 17.25 6.26
CA ILE A 85 3.39 16.74 5.00
C ILE A 85 4.35 17.17 3.88
N PRO A 86 4.96 16.22 3.13
CA PRO A 86 5.81 16.56 2.00
C PRO A 86 5.07 17.43 0.98
N SER A 87 5.74 18.43 0.41
CA SER A 87 5.17 19.36 -0.59
C SER A 87 4.32 18.69 -1.68
N ALA A 88 4.82 17.59 -2.26
CA ALA A 88 4.11 16.85 -3.30
C ALA A 88 2.78 16.25 -2.80
N LEU A 89 2.76 15.76 -1.56
CA LEU A 89 1.57 15.18 -0.95
C LEU A 89 0.61 16.27 -0.46
N LEU A 90 1.11 17.43 -0.02
CA LEU A 90 0.30 18.56 0.41
C LEU A 90 -0.65 19.04 -0.70
N GLN A 91 -0.20 19.05 -1.95
CA GLN A 91 -1.07 19.35 -3.09
C GLN A 91 -2.21 18.34 -3.23
N THR A 92 -1.92 17.06 -3.05
CA THR A 92 -2.92 15.98 -3.08
C THR A 92 -3.93 16.13 -1.93
N TYR A 93 -3.44 16.47 -0.73
CA TYR A 93 -4.32 16.79 0.41
C TYR A 93 -5.31 17.89 0.06
N MET A 94 -4.82 19.00 -0.49
CA MET A 94 -5.68 20.15 -0.79
C MET A 94 -6.63 19.86 -1.97
N ASN A 95 -6.16 19.20 -3.02
CA ASN A 95 -6.94 19.01 -4.24
C ASN A 95 -7.93 17.85 -4.13
N GLU A 96 -7.63 16.83 -3.32
CA GLU A 96 -8.39 15.57 -3.35
C GLU A 96 -8.90 15.15 -1.95
N PHE A 97 -8.05 15.18 -0.92
CA PHE A 97 -8.44 14.63 0.39
C PHE A 97 -9.30 15.59 1.21
N VAL A 98 -8.97 16.88 1.19
CA VAL A 98 -9.77 17.93 1.81
C VAL A 98 -11.09 18.05 1.04
N THR A 99 -12.18 18.23 1.78
CA THR A 99 -13.51 18.31 1.16
C THR A 99 -13.72 19.70 0.55
N SER A 100 -14.14 19.70 -0.71
CA SER A 100 -14.59 20.90 -1.43
C SER A 100 -16.12 20.94 -1.50
N ASP A 101 -16.68 22.13 -1.64
CA ASP A 101 -18.09 22.29 -2.00
C ASP A 101 -18.35 21.89 -3.47
N TYR A 102 -19.62 21.94 -3.89
CA TYR A 102 -20.04 21.63 -5.26
C TYR A 102 -19.52 22.62 -6.33
N CYS A 103 -18.83 23.68 -5.93
CA CYS A 103 -18.20 24.67 -6.80
C CYS A 103 -16.67 24.55 -6.79
N ASP A 104 -16.14 23.39 -6.36
CA ASP A 104 -14.71 23.10 -6.23
C ASP A 104 -13.95 24.04 -5.27
N LYS A 105 -14.65 24.68 -4.33
CA LYS A 105 -14.01 25.49 -3.30
C LYS A 105 -13.73 24.65 -2.05
N GLN A 106 -12.47 24.58 -1.67
CA GLN A 106 -12.04 23.88 -0.45
C GLN A 106 -12.73 24.45 0.79
N ILE A 107 -13.38 23.58 1.55
CA ILE A 107 -14.04 23.94 2.81
C ILE A 107 -13.07 23.75 3.98
N GLY A 108 -12.29 22.67 3.96
CA GLY A 108 -11.42 22.26 5.05
C GLY A 108 -9.93 22.61 4.84
N LEU A 109 -9.11 22.10 5.75
CA LEU A 109 -7.64 22.10 5.72
C LEU A 109 -7.11 20.70 6.08
N PRO A 110 -5.82 20.38 5.81
CA PRO A 110 -5.29 19.04 6.01
C PRO A 110 -5.46 18.50 7.44
N GLN A 111 -5.13 19.27 8.49
CA GLN A 111 -5.33 18.79 9.87
C GLN A 111 -6.82 18.64 10.23
N GLU A 112 -7.71 19.45 9.66
CA GLU A 112 -9.16 19.31 9.86
C GLU A 112 -9.66 18.01 9.22
N ARG A 113 -9.11 17.61 8.07
CA ARG A 113 -9.40 16.33 7.43
C ARG A 113 -8.95 15.15 8.30
N LEU A 114 -7.72 15.21 8.83
CA LEU A 114 -7.20 14.18 9.74
C LEU A 114 -8.03 14.07 11.02
N MET A 115 -8.43 15.20 11.61
CA MET A 115 -9.33 15.23 12.77
C MET A 115 -10.69 14.60 12.45
N LEU A 116 -11.28 14.91 11.28
CA LEU A 116 -12.54 14.31 10.85
C LEU A 116 -12.45 12.79 10.66
N ILE A 117 -11.34 12.28 10.12
CA ILE A 117 -11.09 10.83 10.01
C ILE A 117 -10.99 10.20 11.41
N ALA A 118 -10.22 10.82 12.32
CA ALA A 118 -10.08 10.34 13.69
C ALA A 118 -11.43 10.32 14.44
N MET A 119 -12.25 11.36 14.27
CA MET A 119 -13.61 11.40 14.82
C MET A 119 -14.49 10.30 14.24
N ALA A 120 -14.49 10.14 12.91
CA ALA A 120 -15.30 9.13 12.23
C ALA A 120 -14.89 7.70 12.63
N ALA A 121 -13.60 7.43 12.88
CA ALA A 121 -13.15 6.09 13.26
C ALA A 121 -13.53 5.74 14.71
N MET A 122 -13.52 6.73 15.60
CA MET A 122 -13.76 6.53 17.04
C MET A 122 -15.21 6.80 17.45
N GLN A 123 -16.13 7.04 16.51
CA GLN A 123 -17.49 7.51 16.80
C GLN A 123 -18.28 6.60 17.75
N HIS A 124 -18.06 5.28 17.68
CA HIS A 124 -18.75 4.28 18.49
C HIS A 124 -17.97 3.84 19.74
N GLU A 125 -16.84 4.48 20.04
CA GLU A 125 -16.09 4.21 21.26
C GLU A 125 -16.87 4.62 22.51
N THR A 126 -16.96 3.72 23.48
CA THR A 126 -17.74 3.95 24.72
C THR A 126 -16.87 4.39 25.90
N VAL A 127 -15.56 4.14 25.83
CA VAL A 127 -14.60 4.43 26.90
C VAL A 127 -13.59 5.46 26.42
N GLN A 128 -13.52 6.60 27.13
CA GLN A 128 -12.58 7.69 26.83
C GLN A 128 -12.56 8.13 25.36
N ARG A 129 -13.72 8.10 24.68
CA ARG A 129 -13.87 8.38 23.23
C ARG A 129 -13.08 9.58 22.74
N LEU A 130 -13.22 10.74 23.38
CA LEU A 130 -12.54 11.97 22.96
C LEU A 130 -11.01 11.89 23.07
N ARG A 131 -10.51 11.16 24.08
CA ARG A 131 -9.08 10.88 24.21
C ARG A 131 -8.61 9.98 23.07
N LYS A 132 -9.35 8.93 22.73
CA LYS A 132 -9.03 8.07 21.58
C LYS A 132 -9.06 8.83 20.26
N VAL A 133 -10.01 9.77 20.07
CA VAL A 133 -10.01 10.70 18.91
C VAL A 133 -8.73 11.53 18.90
N GLN A 134 -8.35 12.11 20.03
CA GLN A 134 -7.13 12.92 20.14
C GLN A 134 -5.87 12.09 19.85
N GLU A 135 -5.80 10.84 20.33
CA GLU A 135 -4.70 9.90 20.10
C GLU A 135 -4.64 9.46 18.62
N ALA A 136 -5.77 9.14 17.99
CA ALA A 136 -5.85 8.85 16.57
C ALA A 136 -5.45 10.05 15.71
N TYR A 137 -5.92 11.26 16.06
CA TYR A 137 -5.47 12.49 15.40
C TYR A 137 -3.97 12.71 15.59
N TRP A 138 -3.44 12.49 16.80
CA TRP A 138 -2.02 12.56 17.09
C TRP A 138 -1.24 11.60 16.16
N LEU A 139 -1.65 10.33 16.06
CA LEU A 139 -1.00 9.33 15.23
C LEU A 139 -0.93 9.76 13.75
N LEU A 140 -2.06 10.21 13.21
CA LEU A 140 -2.17 10.64 11.82
C LEU A 140 -1.43 11.95 11.54
N SER A 141 -1.56 12.94 12.42
CA SER A 141 -0.98 14.28 12.21
C SER A 141 0.54 14.33 12.37
N HIS A 142 1.16 13.39 13.09
CA HIS A 142 2.63 13.28 13.12
C HIS A 142 3.20 12.54 11.90
N GLY A 143 2.35 11.96 11.05
CA GLY A 143 2.82 11.15 9.92
C GLY A 143 3.49 9.85 10.37
N TYR A 144 3.12 9.31 11.54
CA TYR A 144 3.57 8.00 12.00
C TYR A 144 2.88 6.88 11.24
N VAL A 145 1.65 7.13 10.80
CA VAL A 145 0.87 6.21 9.98
C VAL A 145 0.26 6.96 8.78
N THR A 146 0.33 6.32 7.63
CA THR A 146 -0.34 6.77 6.40
C THR A 146 -1.47 5.81 6.06
N LEU A 147 -2.70 6.32 5.99
CA LEU A 147 -3.88 5.54 5.61
C LEU A 147 -3.97 5.38 4.09
N PRO A 148 -4.71 4.37 3.58
CA PRO A 148 -4.98 4.22 2.16
C PRO A 148 -5.63 5.47 1.55
N VAL A 149 -5.35 5.72 0.27
CA VAL A 149 -5.88 6.87 -0.47
C VAL A 149 -7.41 6.89 -0.45
N GLU A 150 -8.05 5.73 -0.55
CA GLU A 150 -9.50 5.56 -0.51
C GLU A 150 -10.07 6.04 0.84
N VAL A 151 -9.42 5.68 1.94
CA VAL A 151 -9.81 6.13 3.29
C VAL A 151 -9.61 7.65 3.40
N MET A 152 -8.45 8.15 2.95
CA MET A 152 -8.14 9.58 2.95
C MET A 152 -9.13 10.41 2.13
N LEU A 153 -9.60 9.87 1.00
CA LEU A 153 -10.56 10.51 0.11
C LEU A 153 -11.98 10.50 0.66
N PHE A 154 -12.45 9.37 1.20
CA PHE A 154 -13.89 9.15 1.35
C PHE A 154 -14.35 8.89 2.77
N PHE A 155 -13.49 8.38 3.67
CA PHE A 155 -13.94 7.97 4.99
C PHE A 155 -14.59 9.13 5.76
N GLY A 156 -15.82 8.91 6.25
CA GLY A 156 -16.66 9.90 6.91
C GLY A 156 -17.43 10.88 5.99
N LYS A 157 -17.15 10.90 4.67
CA LYS A 157 -17.88 11.73 3.70
C LYS A 157 -19.11 10.99 3.15
N THR A 158 -20.05 11.73 2.55
CA THR A 158 -21.27 11.16 1.94
C THR A 158 -21.01 10.49 0.58
N PHE A 159 -19.93 10.85 -0.11
CA PHE A 159 -19.61 10.31 -1.44
C PHE A 159 -18.70 9.09 -1.32
N TYR A 160 -18.99 8.06 -2.11
CA TYR A 160 -18.21 6.82 -2.19
C TYR A 160 -17.56 6.68 -3.58
N GLU A 161 -16.48 5.89 -3.63
CA GLU A 161 -15.71 5.66 -4.84
C GLU A 161 -16.56 5.03 -5.95
N ARG A 162 -16.42 5.53 -7.19
CA ARG A 162 -16.81 4.78 -8.39
C ARG A 162 -15.64 3.86 -8.74
N LYS A 163 -15.80 2.56 -8.51
CA LYS A 163 -14.78 1.53 -8.81
C LYS A 163 -14.19 1.74 -10.21
N THR A 164 -12.93 2.15 -10.27
CA THR A 164 -12.17 2.06 -11.52
C THR A 164 -11.33 0.79 -11.41
N ARG A 165 -11.94 -0.37 -11.70
CA ARG A 165 -11.15 -1.60 -11.80
C ARG A 165 -10.16 -1.43 -12.95
N VAL A 166 -8.89 -1.25 -12.65
CA VAL A 166 -7.83 -1.46 -13.64
C VAL A 166 -7.92 -2.94 -14.02
N GLN A 167 -8.12 -3.21 -15.31
CA GLN A 167 -8.19 -4.58 -15.80
C GLN A 167 -6.79 -5.19 -15.73
N GLN A 168 -6.57 -6.04 -14.72
CA GLN A 168 -5.36 -6.85 -14.61
C GLN A 168 -5.45 -7.99 -15.64
N TYR A 169 -4.45 -8.11 -16.49
CA TYR A 169 -4.35 -9.20 -17.45
C TYR A 169 -3.57 -10.35 -16.81
N THR A 170 -4.30 -11.33 -16.30
CA THR A 170 -3.74 -12.51 -15.63
C THR A 170 -3.85 -13.75 -16.51
N MET A 171 -2.77 -14.53 -16.60
CA MET A 171 -2.72 -15.79 -17.32
C MET A 171 -1.99 -16.85 -16.50
N ASP A 172 -2.45 -18.10 -16.57
CA ASP A 172 -1.73 -19.23 -15.98
C ASP A 172 -0.59 -19.68 -16.90
N ILE A 173 0.55 -20.05 -16.33
CA ILE A 173 1.72 -20.53 -17.11
C ILE A 173 1.41 -21.80 -17.92
N ALA A 174 0.39 -22.57 -17.56
CA ALA A 174 -0.06 -23.75 -18.28
C ALA A 174 -1.05 -23.44 -19.44
N ASP A 175 -1.44 -22.17 -19.65
CA ASP A 175 -2.32 -21.79 -20.76
C ASP A 175 -1.58 -21.86 -22.11
N ASN A 176 -2.19 -22.46 -23.13
CA ASN A 176 -1.58 -22.60 -24.45
C ASN A 176 -1.31 -21.26 -25.17
N ARG A 177 -1.92 -20.17 -24.73
CA ARG A 177 -1.70 -18.80 -25.24
C ARG A 177 -0.51 -18.10 -24.59
N ILE A 178 0.12 -18.70 -23.58
CA ILE A 178 1.17 -18.05 -22.76
C ILE A 178 2.28 -17.40 -23.58
N THR A 179 2.74 -18.07 -24.65
CA THR A 179 3.81 -17.54 -25.51
C THR A 179 3.38 -16.29 -26.28
N SER A 180 2.14 -16.26 -26.76
CA SER A 180 1.55 -15.11 -27.44
C SER A 180 1.26 -13.97 -26.47
N PHE A 181 0.86 -14.30 -25.23
CA PHE A 181 0.67 -13.34 -24.15
C PHE A 181 1.98 -12.66 -23.75
N LEU A 182 3.06 -13.43 -23.59
CA LEU A 182 4.40 -12.92 -23.32
C LEU A 182 4.91 -11.96 -24.41
N SER A 183 4.61 -12.26 -25.67
CA SER A 183 4.99 -11.42 -26.83
C SER A 183 4.03 -10.25 -27.10
N SER A 184 2.98 -10.09 -26.29
CA SER A 184 1.98 -9.04 -26.50
C SER A 184 2.46 -7.66 -26.06
N LYS A 185 1.81 -6.61 -26.56
CA LYS A 185 2.08 -5.20 -26.20
C LYS A 185 1.47 -4.78 -24.85
N ILE A 186 0.98 -5.72 -24.06
CA ILE A 186 0.42 -5.44 -22.73
C ILE A 186 1.56 -4.94 -21.83
N LYS A 187 1.35 -3.78 -21.20
CA LYS A 187 2.36 -3.13 -20.35
C LYS A 187 2.70 -3.94 -19.11
N GLU A 188 1.69 -4.52 -18.47
CA GLU A 188 1.84 -5.31 -17.25
C GLU A 188 1.12 -6.65 -17.41
N LYS A 189 1.88 -7.74 -17.34
CA LYS A 189 1.45 -9.11 -17.61
C LYS A 189 1.54 -9.91 -16.31
N HIS A 190 0.40 -10.28 -15.73
CA HIS A 190 0.37 -11.10 -14.52
C HIS A 190 0.36 -12.59 -14.91
N ILE A 191 1.31 -13.35 -14.37
CA ILE A 191 1.49 -14.77 -14.69
C ILE A 191 1.42 -15.58 -13.41
N CYS A 192 0.43 -16.47 -13.31
CA CYS A 192 0.33 -17.42 -12.21
C CYS A 192 1.27 -18.60 -12.47
N ILE A 193 2.16 -18.88 -11.52
CA ILE A 193 3.13 -19.97 -11.58
C ILE A 193 2.92 -20.90 -10.39
N PRO A 194 2.52 -22.17 -10.61
CA PRO A 194 2.45 -23.16 -9.55
C PRO A 194 3.85 -23.67 -9.18
N ASP A 195 4.02 -24.14 -7.94
CA ASP A 195 5.29 -24.73 -7.47
C ASP A 195 5.77 -25.85 -8.38
N TYR A 196 4.84 -26.65 -8.91
CA TYR A 196 5.18 -27.74 -9.81
C TYR A 196 5.92 -27.28 -11.08
N PHE A 197 5.60 -26.11 -11.61
CA PHE A 197 6.35 -25.55 -12.75
C PHE A 197 7.79 -25.23 -12.37
N MET A 198 7.99 -24.61 -11.21
CA MET A 198 9.32 -24.23 -10.71
C MET A 198 10.20 -25.46 -10.44
N GLU A 199 9.60 -26.53 -9.92
CA GLU A 199 10.27 -27.83 -9.77
C GLU A 199 10.69 -28.43 -11.13
N GLN A 200 9.84 -28.33 -12.17
CA GLN A 200 10.21 -28.76 -13.53
C GLN A 200 11.32 -27.89 -14.13
N VAL A 201 11.32 -26.58 -13.87
CA VAL A 201 12.41 -25.69 -14.30
C VAL A 201 13.73 -26.12 -13.65
N GLN A 202 13.73 -26.40 -12.35
CA GLN A 202 14.91 -26.86 -11.62
C GLN A 202 15.40 -28.25 -12.09
N ALA A 203 14.48 -29.14 -12.44
CA ALA A 203 14.79 -30.47 -12.95
C ALA A 203 15.12 -30.52 -14.45
N CYS A 204 15.07 -29.38 -15.16
CA CYS A 204 15.16 -29.32 -16.62
C CYS A 204 14.12 -30.22 -17.33
N GLY A 205 12.93 -30.36 -16.73
CA GLY A 205 11.84 -31.22 -17.21
C GLY A 205 10.99 -30.61 -18.33
N SER A 206 9.93 -31.33 -18.69
CA SER A 206 8.92 -30.88 -19.64
C SER A 206 7.73 -30.21 -18.93
N TRP A 207 6.96 -29.44 -19.69
CA TRP A 207 5.74 -28.79 -19.25
C TRP A 207 4.64 -28.95 -20.30
N SER A 208 3.40 -29.05 -19.86
CA SER A 208 2.23 -29.25 -20.73
C SER A 208 1.39 -27.99 -20.75
N LEU A 209 1.05 -27.54 -21.95
CA LEU A 209 0.16 -26.41 -22.20
C LEU A 209 -1.23 -26.89 -22.61
N PHE A 210 -2.26 -26.29 -22.02
CA PHE A 210 -3.66 -26.70 -22.15
C PHE A 210 -4.54 -25.58 -22.68
N GLU A 211 -5.66 -25.94 -23.30
CA GLU A 211 -6.74 -24.99 -23.57
C GLU A 211 -7.59 -24.82 -22.31
N ALA A 212 -7.66 -23.59 -21.77
CA ALA A 212 -8.36 -23.33 -20.50
C ALA A 212 -9.83 -23.79 -20.51
N GLU A 213 -10.57 -23.52 -21.59
CA GLU A 213 -11.98 -23.90 -21.74
C GLU A 213 -12.16 -25.42 -21.81
N GLN A 214 -11.22 -26.16 -22.40
CA GLN A 214 -11.26 -27.61 -22.46
C GLN A 214 -11.08 -28.22 -21.07
N VAL A 215 -10.11 -27.72 -20.30
CA VAL A 215 -9.85 -28.16 -18.94
C VAL A 215 -11.05 -27.89 -18.03
N GLU A 216 -11.62 -26.69 -18.08
CA GLU A 216 -12.76 -26.35 -17.24
C GLU A 216 -14.00 -27.20 -17.57
N ARG A 217 -14.26 -27.44 -18.85
CA ARG A 217 -15.39 -28.27 -19.30
C ARG A 217 -15.25 -29.75 -18.93
N ILE A 218 -14.05 -30.32 -19.00
CA ILE A 218 -13.81 -31.75 -18.80
C ILE A 218 -13.53 -32.08 -17.33
N LEU A 219 -12.72 -31.26 -16.64
CA LEU A 219 -12.28 -31.50 -15.27
C LEU A 219 -13.01 -30.66 -14.23
N GLY A 220 -13.79 -29.65 -14.64
CA GLY A 220 -14.62 -28.85 -13.73
C GLY A 220 -13.86 -27.81 -12.91
N PHE A 221 -12.63 -27.45 -13.28
CA PHE A 221 -11.87 -26.39 -12.62
C PHE A 221 -11.01 -25.56 -13.59
N SER A 222 -10.79 -24.29 -13.22
CA SER A 222 -9.92 -23.34 -13.94
C SER A 222 -8.43 -23.69 -13.81
N LEU A 223 -7.64 -23.36 -14.84
CA LEU A 223 -6.17 -23.43 -14.82
C LEU A 223 -5.57 -22.69 -13.62
N SER A 224 -6.17 -21.59 -13.19
CA SER A 224 -5.72 -20.79 -12.04
C SER A 224 -5.66 -21.55 -10.71
N HIS A 225 -6.22 -22.76 -10.66
CA HIS A 225 -6.14 -23.63 -9.48
C HIS A 225 -5.27 -24.87 -9.71
N PHE A 226 -4.37 -24.84 -10.69
CA PHE A 226 -3.42 -25.91 -10.94
C PHE A 226 -2.45 -26.03 -9.76
N ASN A 227 -2.42 -27.25 -9.22
CA ASN A 227 -1.37 -27.73 -8.33
C ASN A 227 -0.79 -29.00 -8.95
N ARG A 228 0.24 -29.58 -8.32
CA ARG A 228 0.87 -30.82 -8.80
C ARG A 228 -0.15 -31.93 -9.10
N GLU A 229 -1.07 -32.20 -8.19
CA GLU A 229 -2.07 -33.27 -8.34
C GLU A 229 -2.99 -33.04 -9.55
N ARG A 230 -3.53 -31.83 -9.70
CA ARG A 230 -4.44 -31.47 -10.79
C ARG A 230 -3.73 -31.43 -12.14
N PHE A 231 -2.48 -30.97 -12.15
CA PHE A 231 -1.65 -30.99 -13.35
C PHE A 231 -1.41 -32.43 -13.82
N LEU A 232 -0.98 -33.31 -12.91
CA LEU A 232 -0.75 -34.73 -13.23
C LEU A 232 -2.04 -35.42 -13.68
N HIS A 233 -3.17 -35.15 -13.01
CA HIS A 233 -4.47 -35.67 -13.43
C HIS A 233 -4.86 -35.21 -14.85
N ALA A 234 -4.54 -33.97 -15.22
CA ALA A 234 -4.80 -33.45 -16.56
C ALA A 234 -3.90 -34.08 -17.64
N THR A 235 -2.69 -34.52 -17.28
CA THR A 235 -1.77 -35.21 -18.21
C THR A 235 -1.99 -36.71 -18.29
N ASP A 236 -2.50 -37.34 -17.24
CA ASP A 236 -2.72 -38.80 -17.17
C ASP A 236 -3.97 -39.25 -17.94
N GLY A 237 -4.96 -38.37 -18.10
CA GLY A 237 -6.19 -38.66 -18.81
C GLY A 237 -6.04 -38.50 -20.33
N LEU A 238 -6.33 -39.55 -21.11
CA LEU A 238 -6.44 -39.53 -22.59
C LEU A 238 -7.57 -38.62 -23.14
N THR A 239 -8.05 -37.64 -22.36
CA THR A 239 -9.27 -36.87 -22.63
C THR A 239 -8.99 -35.39 -22.93
N ILE A 240 -7.82 -34.87 -22.56
CA ILE A 240 -7.44 -33.47 -22.78
C ILE A 240 -6.26 -33.42 -23.74
N ASP A 241 -6.37 -32.59 -24.76
CA ASP A 241 -5.25 -32.32 -25.67
C ASP A 241 -4.32 -31.30 -25.02
N TYR A 242 -3.01 -31.57 -25.09
CA TYR A 242 -2.00 -30.67 -24.58
C TYR A 242 -0.78 -30.63 -25.48
N LYS A 243 -0.04 -29.52 -25.41
CA LYS A 243 1.24 -29.35 -26.09
C LYS A 243 2.38 -29.42 -25.10
N GLU A 244 3.27 -30.38 -25.28
CA GLU A 244 4.47 -30.50 -24.46
C GLU A 244 5.57 -29.53 -24.94
N ILE A 245 6.23 -28.88 -23.98
CA ILE A 245 7.31 -27.90 -24.18
C ILE A 245 8.39 -28.08 -23.10
N SER A 246 9.55 -27.43 -23.29
CA SER A 246 10.58 -27.37 -22.26
C SER A 246 10.22 -26.34 -21.18
N ALA A 247 10.19 -26.75 -19.90
CA ALA A 247 9.89 -25.84 -18.79
C ALA A 247 10.94 -24.71 -18.70
N ILE A 248 12.23 -25.07 -18.79
CA ILE A 248 13.34 -24.09 -18.81
C ILE A 248 13.28 -23.19 -20.05
N GLY A 249 12.83 -23.72 -21.20
CA GLY A 249 12.64 -22.93 -22.42
C GLY A 249 11.58 -21.84 -22.25
N LEU A 250 10.42 -22.18 -21.69
CA LEU A 250 9.37 -21.21 -21.40
C LEU A 250 9.78 -20.22 -20.31
N MET A 251 10.49 -20.68 -19.28
CA MET A 251 11.01 -19.79 -18.24
C MET A 251 11.98 -18.76 -18.82
N LYS A 252 12.85 -19.13 -19.77
CA LYS A 252 13.72 -18.16 -20.46
C LYS A 252 12.91 -17.10 -21.23
N GLN A 253 11.87 -17.51 -21.95
CA GLN A 253 10.99 -16.56 -22.65
C GLN A 253 10.29 -15.60 -21.68
N LEU A 254 9.86 -16.10 -20.52
CA LEU A 254 9.30 -15.28 -19.45
C LEU A 254 10.35 -14.30 -18.92
N LEU A 255 11.55 -14.77 -18.60
CA LEU A 255 12.64 -13.92 -18.10
C LEU A 255 13.16 -12.92 -19.14
N GLU A 256 12.91 -13.11 -20.43
CA GLU A 256 13.25 -12.16 -21.49
C GLU A 256 12.16 -11.09 -21.69
N GLY A 257 10.90 -11.37 -21.32
CA GLY A 257 9.78 -10.45 -21.51
C GLY A 257 9.77 -9.25 -20.54
N GLU A 258 9.18 -8.14 -20.98
CA GLU A 258 9.07 -6.90 -20.19
C GLU A 258 7.71 -6.79 -19.47
N GLY A 259 7.73 -6.14 -18.31
CA GLY A 259 6.54 -5.82 -17.53
C GLY A 259 5.84 -7.06 -16.99
N ILE A 260 6.61 -8.07 -16.56
CA ILE A 260 6.07 -9.33 -16.08
C ILE A 260 5.94 -9.28 -14.56
N VAL A 261 4.80 -9.72 -14.06
CA VAL A 261 4.56 -9.92 -12.64
C VAL A 261 4.24 -11.39 -12.44
N VAL A 262 5.14 -12.09 -11.75
CA VAL A 262 5.00 -13.50 -11.41
C VAL A 262 4.27 -13.61 -10.08
N HIS A 263 3.22 -14.43 -10.06
CA HIS A 263 2.43 -14.77 -8.88
C HIS A 263 2.64 -16.23 -8.56
N PHE A 264 3.34 -16.51 -7.45
CA PHE A 264 3.49 -17.87 -6.94
C PHE A 264 2.28 -18.24 -6.10
N TYR A 265 1.64 -19.36 -6.46
CA TYR A 265 0.45 -19.80 -5.73
C TYR A 265 0.84 -20.36 -4.35
N ASN A 266 0.54 -19.60 -3.29
CA ASN A 266 0.70 -20.07 -1.91
C ASN A 266 -0.66 -20.07 -1.19
N LYS A 267 -1.18 -21.27 -0.86
CA LYS A 267 -2.47 -21.42 -0.15
C LYS A 267 -2.45 -20.81 1.25
N GLU A 268 -1.31 -20.77 1.91
CA GLU A 268 -1.16 -20.27 3.29
C GLU A 268 -1.12 -18.74 3.34
N ARG A 269 -0.75 -18.09 2.23
CA ARG A 269 -0.52 -16.64 2.14
C ARG A 269 -1.42 -15.97 1.11
N GLN A 270 -2.67 -16.40 1.01
CA GLN A 270 -3.61 -15.79 0.08
C GLN A 270 -3.74 -14.28 0.33
N GLU A 271 -3.55 -13.50 -0.73
CA GLU A 271 -3.84 -12.08 -0.71
C GLU A 271 -5.35 -11.87 -0.61
N LYS A 272 -5.82 -11.58 0.61
CA LYS A 272 -7.12 -10.96 0.77
C LYS A 272 -7.04 -9.55 0.20
N ALA A 273 -7.98 -9.19 -0.67
CA ALA A 273 -8.11 -7.85 -1.20
C ALA A 273 -8.36 -6.86 -0.04
N ALA A 274 -7.29 -6.24 0.41
CA ALA A 274 -7.26 -5.28 1.51
C ALA A 274 -6.49 -4.04 1.08
N LEU A 275 -6.78 -2.91 1.73
CA LEU A 275 -6.05 -1.67 1.52
C LEU A 275 -4.91 -1.55 2.54
N SER A 276 -3.76 -1.05 2.11
CA SER A 276 -2.56 -0.98 2.95
C SER A 276 -2.48 0.32 3.73
N THR A 277 -2.45 0.20 5.05
CA THR A 277 -2.01 1.25 5.97
C THR A 277 -0.53 1.08 6.26
N TYR A 278 0.24 2.17 6.24
CA TYR A 278 1.70 2.11 6.38
C TYR A 278 2.18 2.73 7.68
N ILE A 279 2.88 1.96 8.52
CA ILE A 279 3.68 2.50 9.61
C ILE A 279 4.95 3.11 9.00
N GLN A 280 5.20 4.39 9.25
CA GLN A 280 6.37 5.11 8.76
C GLN A 280 7.56 4.88 9.72
N LEU A 281 8.27 3.76 9.53
CA LEU A 281 9.26 3.27 10.49
C LEU A 281 10.29 4.33 10.93
N PRO A 282 10.89 5.14 10.03
CA PRO A 282 11.88 6.16 10.43
C PRO A 282 11.33 7.16 11.45
N ASN A 283 10.02 7.42 11.44
CA ASN A 283 9.38 8.40 12.32
C ASN A 283 9.04 7.82 13.70
N VAL A 284 9.13 6.49 13.88
CA VAL A 284 8.67 5.79 15.09
C VAL A 284 9.75 4.90 15.72
N MET A 285 11.01 4.98 15.26
CA MET A 285 12.12 4.15 15.77
C MET A 285 12.49 4.40 17.25
N GLN A 286 11.92 5.40 17.91
CA GLN A 286 12.03 5.52 19.37
C GLN A 286 11.06 4.54 20.02
N GLU A 287 11.56 3.68 20.92
CA GLU A 287 10.80 2.55 21.49
C GLU A 287 9.42 2.96 22.04
N THR A 288 9.33 4.09 22.75
CA THR A 288 8.06 4.61 23.28
C THR A 288 7.07 5.02 22.20
N GLU A 289 7.54 5.49 21.06
CA GLU A 289 6.70 5.94 19.95
C GLU A 289 6.22 4.77 19.10
N LEU A 290 7.04 3.73 18.90
CA LEU A 290 6.64 2.52 18.18
C LEU A 290 5.50 1.79 18.91
N ALA A 291 5.67 1.56 20.21
CA ALA A 291 4.68 0.91 21.05
C ALA A 291 3.36 1.69 21.03
N ARG A 292 3.44 3.01 21.30
CA ARG A 292 2.29 3.90 21.31
C ARG A 292 1.59 3.96 19.94
N THR A 293 2.36 3.97 18.86
CA THR A 293 1.82 3.92 17.50
C THR A 293 0.98 2.67 17.29
N CYS A 294 1.50 1.50 17.64
CA CYS A 294 0.77 0.24 17.52
C CYS A 294 -0.48 0.20 18.40
N THR A 295 -0.39 0.71 19.64
CA THR A 295 -1.54 0.81 20.57
C THR A 295 -2.70 1.62 20.01
N ILE A 296 -2.41 2.74 19.34
CA ILE A 296 -3.43 3.63 18.77
C ILE A 296 -3.92 3.09 17.42
N LEU A 297 -3.04 2.44 16.66
CA LEU A 297 -3.35 1.92 15.33
C LEU A 297 -4.44 0.85 15.34
N VAL A 298 -4.42 -0.07 16.33
CA VAL A 298 -5.42 -1.14 16.43
C VAL A 298 -6.86 -0.61 16.49
N PRO A 299 -7.23 0.27 17.45
CA PRO A 299 -8.59 0.82 17.47
C PRO A 299 -8.89 1.68 16.26
N LEU A 300 -7.91 2.43 15.72
CA LEU A 300 -8.10 3.23 14.52
C LEU A 300 -8.55 2.36 13.33
N LEU A 301 -7.83 1.26 13.06
CA LEU A 301 -8.16 0.39 11.93
C LEU A 301 -9.46 -0.37 12.14
N ASN A 302 -9.69 -0.91 13.34
CA ASN A 302 -10.95 -1.60 13.66
C ASN A 302 -12.15 -0.64 13.57
N GLY A 303 -11.99 0.61 13.98
CA GLY A 303 -13.00 1.66 13.86
C GLY A 303 -13.31 2.02 12.40
N ILE A 304 -12.28 2.06 11.54
CA ILE A 304 -12.48 2.27 10.10
C ILE A 304 -13.18 1.07 9.45
N GLU A 305 -12.67 -0.14 9.65
CA GLU A 305 -13.24 -1.38 9.09
C GLU A 305 -14.69 -1.63 9.56
N GLY A 306 -15.02 -1.28 10.80
CA GLY A 306 -16.39 -1.41 11.32
C GLY A 306 -17.43 -0.55 10.58
N LEU A 307 -16.97 0.46 9.84
CA LEU A 307 -17.81 1.42 9.10
C LEU A 307 -17.57 1.37 7.59
N TRP A 308 -16.56 0.61 7.15
CA TRP A 308 -16.05 0.60 5.80
C TRP A 308 -15.86 -0.85 5.33
N GLU A 309 -16.59 -1.28 4.30
CA GLU A 309 -16.65 -2.69 3.86
C GLU A 309 -15.34 -3.25 3.27
N HIS A 310 -14.26 -2.46 3.24
CA HIS A 310 -12.96 -2.89 2.74
C HIS A 310 -12.01 -3.21 3.90
N PRO A 311 -11.47 -4.44 3.96
CA PRO A 311 -10.52 -4.78 5.00
C PRO A 311 -9.24 -3.96 4.83
N LEU A 312 -8.60 -3.66 5.95
CA LEU A 312 -7.34 -2.96 6.05
C LEU A 312 -6.26 -3.94 6.50
N ARG A 313 -5.04 -3.65 6.06
CA ARG A 313 -3.83 -4.34 6.52
C ARG A 313 -2.76 -3.33 6.87
N VAL A 314 -1.77 -3.78 7.63
CA VAL A 314 -0.59 -3.01 8.02
C VAL A 314 0.61 -3.47 7.23
N GLU A 315 1.31 -2.50 6.66
CA GLU A 315 2.63 -2.66 6.06
C GLU A 315 3.61 -1.69 6.74
N VAL A 316 4.90 -2.01 6.70
CA VAL A 316 5.95 -1.14 7.23
C VAL A 316 6.66 -0.46 6.07
N ALA A 317 6.75 0.86 6.13
CA ALA A 317 7.43 1.68 5.14
C ALA A 317 8.72 2.28 5.72
N GLY A 318 9.70 2.51 4.85
CA GLY A 318 10.94 3.20 5.21
C GLY A 318 11.99 2.31 5.89
N TRP A 319 11.96 0.99 5.64
CA TRP A 319 13.00 0.06 6.09
C TRP A 319 14.41 0.52 5.74
N GLU A 320 14.64 0.95 4.49
CA GLU A 320 15.97 1.41 4.04
C GLU A 320 16.50 2.59 4.85
N ILE A 321 15.63 3.56 5.14
CA ILE A 321 15.99 4.77 5.87
C ILE A 321 16.26 4.40 7.34
N ALA A 322 15.38 3.62 7.96
CA ALA A 322 15.53 3.19 9.35
C ALA A 322 16.83 2.38 9.56
N ILE A 323 17.18 1.47 8.64
CA ILE A 323 18.43 0.70 8.68
C ILE A 323 19.64 1.63 8.54
N ALA A 324 19.59 2.59 7.60
CA ALA A 324 20.66 3.54 7.37
C ALA A 324 20.89 4.45 8.59
N ASP A 325 19.83 4.90 9.27
CA ASP A 325 19.90 5.72 10.49
C ASP A 325 20.58 4.99 11.66
N GLN A 326 20.52 3.65 11.67
CA GLN A 326 21.28 2.82 12.62
C GLN A 326 22.75 2.59 12.21
N ASN A 327 23.21 3.20 11.11
CA ASN A 327 24.53 2.96 10.49
C ASN A 327 24.77 1.49 10.12
N ILE A 328 23.71 0.80 9.68
CA ILE A 328 23.77 -0.59 9.22
C ILE A 328 23.85 -0.61 7.68
N ASP A 329 24.75 -1.43 7.14
CA ASP A 329 24.80 -1.66 5.69
C ASP A 329 23.56 -2.42 5.21
N LEU A 330 22.88 -1.87 4.21
CA LEU A 330 21.58 -2.35 3.73
C LEU A 330 21.62 -3.78 3.18
N HIS A 331 22.78 -4.23 2.70
CA HIS A 331 22.98 -5.52 2.07
C HIS A 331 23.70 -6.52 2.99
N SER A 332 23.77 -6.22 4.29
CA SER A 332 24.46 -7.04 5.29
C SER A 332 23.52 -7.93 6.09
N GLU A 333 24.07 -8.96 6.72
CA GLU A 333 23.35 -9.82 7.67
C GLU A 333 22.78 -9.04 8.86
N LYS A 334 23.44 -7.95 9.27
CA LYS A 334 22.95 -7.06 10.33
C LYS A 334 21.62 -6.40 9.96
N ALA A 335 21.41 -6.07 8.68
CA ALA A 335 20.14 -5.52 8.21
C ALA A 335 19.01 -6.55 8.33
N LEU A 336 19.29 -7.84 8.09
CA LEU A 336 18.31 -8.91 8.25
C LEU A 336 17.91 -9.09 9.71
N LEU A 337 18.89 -9.11 10.63
CA LEU A 337 18.63 -9.19 12.06
C LEU A 337 17.80 -8.01 12.56
N PHE A 338 18.12 -6.80 12.09
CA PHE A 338 17.35 -5.59 12.41
C PHE A 338 15.89 -5.70 11.94
N ILE A 339 15.65 -6.19 10.72
CA ILE A 339 14.29 -6.41 10.20
C ILE A 339 13.53 -7.42 11.07
N GLU A 340 14.14 -8.55 11.39
CA GLU A 340 13.50 -9.56 12.24
C GLU A 340 13.17 -9.04 13.65
N GLU A 341 14.06 -8.24 14.22
CA GLU A 341 13.88 -7.64 15.53
C GLU A 341 12.72 -6.65 15.55
N VAL A 342 12.75 -5.66 14.67
CA VAL A 342 11.71 -4.63 14.58
C VAL A 342 10.36 -5.25 14.18
N ALA A 343 10.33 -6.19 13.24
CA ALA A 343 9.08 -6.85 12.85
C ALA A 343 8.45 -7.65 14.01
N ARG A 344 9.29 -8.28 14.86
CA ARG A 344 8.83 -8.97 16.06
C ARG A 344 8.27 -8.00 17.10
N GLU A 345 8.92 -6.84 17.30
CA GLU A 345 8.45 -5.79 18.20
C GLU A 345 7.10 -5.21 17.75
N ILE A 346 6.97 -4.86 16.47
CA ILE A 346 5.71 -4.36 15.90
C ILE A 346 4.58 -5.37 16.16
N ASN A 347 4.81 -6.65 15.87
CA ASN A 347 3.82 -7.68 16.14
C ASN A 347 3.50 -7.83 17.63
N HIS A 348 4.51 -7.75 18.49
CA HIS A 348 4.30 -7.79 19.94
C HIS A 348 3.35 -6.66 20.36
N TYR A 349 3.64 -5.42 19.98
CA TYR A 349 2.82 -4.27 20.35
C TYR A 349 1.41 -4.31 19.74
N LEU A 350 1.26 -4.72 18.48
CA LEU A 350 -0.06 -4.91 17.85
C LEU A 350 -0.89 -5.98 18.57
N ASN A 351 -0.27 -7.10 18.96
CA ASN A 351 -0.95 -8.16 19.69
C ASN A 351 -1.35 -7.73 21.09
N VAL A 352 -0.45 -7.07 21.84
CA VAL A 352 -0.76 -6.52 23.16
C VAL A 352 -1.93 -5.55 23.07
N ALA A 353 -1.89 -4.60 22.13
CA ALA A 353 -2.95 -3.63 21.92
C ALA A 353 -4.30 -4.29 21.56
N SER A 354 -4.28 -5.35 20.75
CA SER A 354 -5.47 -6.11 20.37
C SER A 354 -6.05 -6.89 21.55
N CYS A 355 -5.19 -7.52 22.37
CA CYS A 355 -5.60 -8.21 23.58
C CYS A 355 -6.21 -7.25 24.62
N GLU A 356 -5.60 -6.08 24.84
CA GLU A 356 -6.07 -5.09 25.82
C GLU A 356 -7.39 -4.43 25.41
N SER A 357 -7.57 -4.20 24.11
CA SER A 357 -8.78 -3.58 23.56
C SER A 357 -9.91 -4.57 23.27
N GLY A 358 -9.60 -5.87 23.17
CA GLY A 358 -10.54 -6.90 22.72
C GLY A 358 -10.86 -6.83 21.22
N MET A 359 -10.07 -6.09 20.45
CA MET A 359 -10.24 -5.88 19.02
C MET A 359 -9.41 -6.88 18.19
N GLN A 360 -9.70 -6.99 16.90
CA GLN A 360 -8.94 -7.89 16.03
C GLN A 360 -7.56 -7.29 15.73
N THR A 361 -6.54 -8.15 15.78
CA THR A 361 -5.21 -7.78 15.30
C THR A 361 -5.28 -7.52 13.79
N PRO A 362 -4.84 -6.34 13.31
CA PRO A 362 -4.77 -6.08 11.88
C PRO A 362 -3.92 -7.12 11.16
N LEU A 363 -4.28 -7.46 9.92
CA LEU A 363 -3.43 -8.29 9.06
C LEU A 363 -2.12 -7.56 8.77
N ARG A 364 -0.99 -8.25 8.82
CA ARG A 364 0.32 -7.71 8.42
C ARG A 364 0.73 -8.26 7.06
N LYS A 365 1.24 -7.40 6.19
CA LYS A 365 1.87 -7.77 4.92
C LYS A 365 3.31 -7.28 4.90
N ALA A 366 4.22 -8.13 4.40
CA ALA A 366 5.61 -7.74 4.23
C ALA A 366 5.75 -6.77 3.05
N ALA A 367 6.80 -5.95 3.07
CA ALA A 367 6.95 -4.83 2.18
C ALA A 367 7.18 -5.24 0.72
N THR A 368 6.83 -4.32 -0.18
CA THR A 368 7.29 -4.33 -1.57
C THR A 368 8.69 -3.74 -1.64
N VAL A 369 9.66 -4.52 -2.12
CA VAL A 369 11.06 -4.12 -2.21
C VAL A 369 11.48 -3.92 -3.67
N MET A 370 12.06 -2.76 -3.97
CA MET A 370 12.65 -2.46 -5.26
C MET A 370 13.95 -1.68 -5.09
N HIS A 371 14.84 -1.79 -6.06
CA HIS A 371 16.04 -0.98 -6.09
C HIS A 371 15.67 0.48 -6.46
N ARG A 372 16.33 1.45 -5.82
CA ARG A 372 15.98 2.88 -5.93
C ARG A 372 17.15 3.76 -6.36
N SER A 373 18.24 3.17 -6.86
CA SER A 373 19.38 3.92 -7.37
C SER A 373 19.22 4.25 -8.86
N ILE A 374 19.95 5.27 -9.31
CA ILE A 374 20.09 5.62 -10.73
C ILE A 374 20.96 4.57 -11.45
N ASN A 375 21.87 3.92 -10.72
CA ASN A 375 22.73 2.88 -11.27
C ASN A 375 21.96 1.55 -11.37
N GLU A 376 22.42 0.65 -12.24
CA GLU A 376 21.87 -0.70 -12.35
C GLU A 376 22.09 -1.49 -11.05
N ALA A 377 21.08 -2.24 -10.59
CA ALA A 377 21.21 -3.10 -9.43
C ALA A 377 22.14 -4.29 -9.74
N THR A 378 23.13 -4.53 -8.87
CA THR A 378 23.96 -5.73 -8.96
C THR A 378 23.20 -6.96 -8.47
N LYS A 379 23.62 -8.16 -8.92
CA LYS A 379 23.09 -9.43 -8.42
C LYS A 379 23.15 -9.56 -6.89
N HIS A 380 24.23 -9.08 -6.27
CA HIS A 380 24.38 -9.09 -4.81
C HIS A 380 23.29 -8.24 -4.13
N GLN A 381 23.02 -7.04 -4.65
CA GLN A 381 21.99 -6.17 -4.11
C GLN A 381 20.59 -6.76 -4.27
N GLN A 382 20.28 -7.34 -5.42
CA GLN A 382 19.00 -8.02 -5.63
C GLN A 382 18.86 -9.28 -4.76
N THR A 383 19.96 -10.01 -4.51
CA THR A 383 19.99 -11.12 -3.56
C THR A 383 19.64 -10.64 -2.15
N ALA A 384 20.27 -9.56 -1.69
CA ALA A 384 19.98 -8.96 -0.40
C ALA A 384 18.54 -8.43 -0.31
N MET A 385 18.00 -7.85 -1.39
CA MET A 385 16.59 -7.44 -1.46
C MET A 385 15.64 -8.62 -1.20
N ILE A 386 15.89 -9.77 -1.84
CA ILE A 386 15.14 -11.01 -1.61
C ILE A 386 15.27 -11.44 -0.14
N ASP A 387 16.49 -11.45 0.42
CA ASP A 387 16.72 -11.88 1.80
C ASP A 387 15.98 -11.01 2.83
N ARG A 388 15.88 -9.69 2.60
CA ARG A 388 15.10 -8.78 3.45
C ARG A 388 13.61 -9.08 3.42
N VAL A 389 13.03 -9.32 2.23
CA VAL A 389 11.60 -9.70 2.12
C VAL A 389 11.36 -11.03 2.84
N ILE A 390 12.27 -11.99 2.67
CA ILE A 390 12.20 -13.29 3.37
C ILE A 390 12.26 -13.11 4.90
N ALA A 391 13.13 -12.24 5.40
CA ALA A 391 13.25 -11.97 6.83
C ALA A 391 11.95 -11.35 7.39
N GLU A 392 11.43 -10.31 6.75
CA GLU A 392 10.21 -9.64 7.18
C GLU A 392 9.00 -10.58 7.14
N GLN A 393 8.84 -11.35 6.07
CA GLN A 393 7.65 -12.16 5.87
C GLN A 393 7.54 -13.38 6.79
N ARG A 394 8.57 -13.67 7.61
CA ARG A 394 8.46 -14.63 8.73
C ARG A 394 7.55 -14.11 9.84
N HIS A 395 7.31 -12.80 9.85
CA HIS A 395 6.58 -12.07 10.87
C HIS A 395 5.23 -11.53 10.37
N THR A 396 4.85 -11.75 9.12
CA THR A 396 3.61 -11.21 8.53
C THR A 396 2.65 -12.32 8.12
N ASP A 397 1.34 -12.01 8.06
CA ASP A 397 0.33 -12.98 7.57
C ASP A 397 0.42 -13.15 6.05
N GLN A 398 0.80 -12.08 5.36
CA GLN A 398 0.91 -12.02 3.91
C GLN A 398 2.34 -11.74 3.49
N GLY A 399 2.79 -12.40 2.42
CA GLY A 399 4.12 -12.17 1.87
C GLY A 399 4.24 -10.83 1.14
N GLY A 400 5.48 -10.37 1.00
CA GLY A 400 5.82 -9.15 0.29
C GLY A 400 6.01 -9.40 -1.19
N SER A 401 6.63 -8.44 -1.86
CA SER A 401 7.04 -8.60 -3.25
C SER A 401 8.41 -8.01 -3.49
N VAL A 402 9.08 -8.48 -4.55
CA VAL A 402 10.39 -7.98 -4.94
C VAL A 402 10.42 -7.68 -6.43
N THR A 403 10.98 -6.53 -6.79
CA THR A 403 11.29 -6.18 -8.18
C THR A 403 12.71 -6.62 -8.50
N LEU A 404 12.86 -7.50 -9.48
CA LEU A 404 14.14 -7.91 -10.05
C LEU A 404 14.36 -7.19 -11.37
N GLU A 405 15.51 -6.52 -11.46
CA GLU A 405 15.88 -5.71 -12.61
C GLU A 405 16.78 -6.50 -13.55
N LYS A 406 16.43 -6.50 -14.82
CA LYS A 406 17.38 -6.87 -15.87
C LYS A 406 18.39 -5.74 -16.05
N SER A 407 19.64 -6.10 -16.26
CA SER A 407 20.70 -5.13 -16.47
C SER A 407 21.72 -5.67 -17.43
N SER A 408 22.59 -4.78 -17.94
CA SER A 408 23.73 -5.19 -18.78
C SER A 408 24.68 -6.15 -18.05
N THR A 409 24.61 -6.20 -16.72
CA THR A 409 25.48 -6.96 -15.83
C THR A 409 24.83 -8.22 -15.25
N ILE A 410 23.54 -8.46 -15.52
CA ILE A 410 22.80 -9.64 -15.04
C ILE A 410 22.30 -10.43 -16.24
N GLU A 411 22.94 -11.58 -16.47
CA GLU A 411 22.50 -12.50 -17.52
C GLU A 411 21.18 -13.19 -17.15
N THR A 412 20.45 -13.70 -18.15
CA THR A 412 19.20 -14.45 -17.94
C THR A 412 19.36 -15.62 -16.95
N ALA A 413 20.53 -16.27 -16.94
CA ALA A 413 20.84 -17.34 -15.99
C ALA A 413 20.93 -16.84 -14.54
N GLU A 414 21.46 -15.63 -14.33
CA GLU A 414 21.56 -15.03 -13.00
C GLU A 414 20.21 -14.49 -12.52
N LEU A 415 19.42 -13.92 -13.43
CA LEU A 415 18.04 -13.53 -13.12
C LEU A 415 17.19 -14.75 -12.75
N LEU A 416 17.38 -15.89 -13.45
CA LEU A 416 16.75 -17.15 -13.08
C LEU A 416 17.15 -17.58 -11.65
N GLN A 417 18.43 -17.46 -11.28
CA GLN A 417 18.88 -17.77 -9.92
C GLN A 417 18.21 -16.87 -8.87
N LEU A 418 18.06 -15.58 -9.15
CA LEU A 418 17.34 -14.64 -8.29
C LEU A 418 15.85 -15.02 -8.15
N LEU A 419 15.19 -15.33 -9.28
CA LEU A 419 13.79 -15.77 -9.26
C LEU A 419 13.61 -17.09 -8.49
N MET A 420 14.52 -18.05 -8.67
CA MET A 420 14.53 -19.31 -7.92
C MET A 420 14.73 -19.09 -6.42
N LYS A 421 15.61 -18.16 -6.04
CA LYS A 421 15.81 -17.76 -4.63
C LYS A 421 14.54 -17.12 -4.05
N ALA A 422 13.89 -16.22 -4.79
CA ALA A 422 12.65 -15.60 -4.35
C ALA A 422 11.53 -16.63 -4.14
N TRP A 423 11.35 -17.54 -5.11
CA TRP A 423 10.39 -18.63 -5.03
C TRP A 423 10.66 -19.58 -3.85
N SER A 424 11.90 -20.08 -3.72
CA SER A 424 12.28 -20.96 -2.60
C SER A 424 12.21 -20.27 -1.23
N GLY A 425 12.38 -18.94 -1.21
CA GLY A 425 12.14 -18.11 -0.04
C GLY A 425 10.67 -17.92 0.33
N GLY A 426 9.74 -18.37 -0.51
CA GLY A 426 8.30 -18.24 -0.31
C GLY A 426 7.76 -16.84 -0.57
N ILE A 427 8.46 -16.01 -1.36
CA ILE A 427 7.94 -14.71 -1.79
C ILE A 427 6.79 -14.95 -2.77
N PRO A 428 5.58 -14.42 -2.53
CA PRO A 428 4.40 -14.71 -3.36
C PRO A 428 4.40 -13.94 -4.70
N GLU A 429 5.02 -12.76 -4.77
CA GLU A 429 5.00 -11.93 -5.98
C GLU A 429 6.42 -11.45 -6.34
N VAL A 430 6.79 -11.61 -7.60
CA VAL A 430 8.04 -11.09 -8.15
C VAL A 430 7.76 -10.30 -9.41
N ARG A 431 8.22 -9.06 -9.46
CA ARG A 431 8.13 -8.21 -10.64
C ARG A 431 9.44 -8.25 -11.41
N LEU A 432 9.38 -8.46 -12.71
CA LEU A 432 10.52 -8.44 -13.62
C LEU A 432 10.45 -7.16 -14.46
N THR A 433 11.44 -6.29 -14.29
CA THR A 433 11.54 -5.00 -14.99
C THR A 433 12.76 -4.95 -15.88
#